data_AF-A0A6G0VLA5-F1
#
_entry.id   AF-A0A6G0VLA5-F1
#
_cell.length_a   1.000
_cell.length_b   1.000
_cell.length_c   1.000
_cell.angle_alpha   90.00
_cell.angle_beta   90.00
_cell.angle_gamma   90.00
#
_symmetry.space_group_name_H-M   'P 1'
#
loop_
_entity.id
_entity.type
_entity.pdbx_description
1 polymer ?
#
loop_
_entity_poly.entity_id
_entity_poly.type
_entity_poly.pdbx_seq_one_letter_code
_entity_poly.pdbx_strand_id
1 'polypeptide(L)'
;TQQEYFSGHKRHHCLKYQSVLTPDGIIVNLRGPYPGRKHDAGMLRDTNLYAELMDIAVYENNKYIIYGDPAYPMSELILKPYCNRAPTP
;
A
#
# COMPACT_ATOMS: atom_id res chain seq x y z
N THR A 1 -1.85 -18.19 15.67
CA THR A 1 -2.32 -17.92 17.05
C THR A 1 -2.84 -16.48 17.15
N GLN A 2 -3.53 -16.10 18.23
CA GLN A 2 -4.02 -14.72 18.43
C GLN A 2 -2.91 -13.65 18.32
N GLN A 3 -1.68 -13.99 18.68
CA GLN A 3 -0.51 -13.11 18.60
C GLN A 3 -0.15 -12.67 17.17
N GLU A 4 -0.44 -13.47 16.14
CA GLU A 4 -0.16 -13.11 14.74
C GLU A 4 -1.05 -11.96 14.25
N TYR A 5 -2.21 -11.79 14.88
CA TYR A 5 -3.14 -10.72 14.58
C TYR A 5 -2.87 -9.47 15.40
N PHE A 6 -2.00 -9.53 16.40
CA PHE A 6 -1.63 -8.34 17.18
C PHE A 6 -0.74 -7.42 16.36
N SER A 7 -1.22 -6.20 16.09
CA SER A 7 -0.41 -5.15 15.50
C SER A 7 0.35 -4.42 16.60
N GLY A 8 1.68 -4.53 16.62
CA GLY A 8 2.50 -3.80 17.59
C GLY A 8 2.35 -2.28 17.48
N HIS A 9 2.21 -1.75 16.27
CA HIS A 9 2.05 -0.32 16.02
C HIS A 9 0.69 0.22 16.50
N LYS A 10 -0.40 -0.55 16.28
CA LYS A 10 -1.75 -0.13 16.70
C LYS A 10 -2.16 -0.62 18.09
N ARG A 11 -1.36 -1.52 18.69
CA ARG A 11 -1.55 -2.12 20.03
C ARG A 11 -2.88 -2.86 20.21
N HIS A 12 -3.43 -3.45 19.15
CA HIS A 12 -4.63 -4.27 19.20
C HIS A 12 -4.59 -5.40 18.16
N HIS A 13 -5.48 -6.38 18.30
CA HIS A 13 -5.65 -7.45 17.31
C HIS A 13 -6.47 -6.95 16.13
N CYS A 14 -5.92 -7.03 14.92
CA CYS A 14 -6.60 -6.59 13.71
C CYS A 14 -6.31 -7.50 12.51
N LEU A 15 -7.18 -7.34 11.51
CA LEU A 15 -6.97 -7.79 10.15
C LEU A 15 -6.62 -6.57 9.32
N LYS A 16 -5.55 -6.68 8.55
CA LYS A 16 -5.17 -5.65 7.58
C LYS A 16 -5.69 -6.01 6.20
N TYR A 17 -6.07 -4.99 5.45
CA TYR A 17 -6.42 -5.10 4.04
C TYR A 17 -5.60 -4.08 3.26
N GLN A 18 -5.19 -4.45 2.05
CA GLN A 18 -4.63 -3.51 1.10
C GLN A 18 -5.74 -3.18 0.10
N SER A 19 -5.92 -1.90 -0.22
CA SER A 19 -6.81 -1.48 -1.29
C SER A 19 -6.20 -0.41 -2.18
N VAL A 20 -6.69 -0.34 -3.41
CA VAL A 20 -6.48 0.77 -4.34
C VAL A 20 -7.82 1.44 -4.55
N LEU A 21 -7.82 2.78 -4.43
CA LEU A 21 -9.01 3.61 -4.58
C LEU A 21 -8.86 4.52 -5.79
N THR A 22 -9.97 4.76 -6.48
CA THR A 22 -10.08 5.84 -7.46
C THR A 22 -10.21 7.20 -6.75
N PRO A 23 -10.03 8.33 -7.47
CA PRO A 23 -10.11 9.67 -6.86
C PRO A 23 -11.45 10.00 -6.20
N ASP A 24 -12.55 9.36 -6.62
CA ASP A 24 -13.88 9.48 -6.03
C ASP A 24 -14.14 8.50 -4.86
N GLY A 25 -13.12 7.72 -4.47
CA GLY A 25 -13.16 6.85 -3.29
C GLY A 25 -13.69 5.43 -3.54
N ILE A 26 -13.92 5.03 -4.80
CA ILE A 26 -14.33 3.67 -5.12
C ILE A 26 -13.13 2.73 -4.98
N ILE A 27 -13.32 1.62 -4.25
CA ILE A 27 -12.30 0.57 -4.13
C ILE A 27 -12.34 -0.29 -5.39
N VAL A 28 -11.28 -0.22 -6.20
CA VAL A 28 -11.15 -0.99 -7.45
C VAL A 28 -10.29 -2.24 -7.30
N ASN A 29 -9.52 -2.34 -6.22
CA ASN A 29 -8.74 -3.52 -5.88
C ASN A 29 -8.72 -3.66 -4.36
N LEU A 30 -9.01 -4.87 -3.84
CA LEU A 30 -9.01 -5.17 -2.41
C LEU A 30 -8.35 -6.53 -2.18
N ARG A 31 -7.34 -6.58 -1.31
CA ARG A 31 -6.58 -7.80 -0.98
C ARG A 31 -6.53 -8.01 0.53
N GLY A 32 -6.56 -9.27 0.94
CA GLY A 32 -6.54 -9.71 2.34
C GLY A 32 -7.61 -10.76 2.65
N PRO A 33 -7.87 -11.02 3.95
CA PRO A 33 -7.25 -10.39 5.11
C PRO A 33 -5.80 -10.82 5.33
N TYR A 34 -4.98 -9.91 5.86
CA TYR A 34 -3.63 -10.17 6.34
C TYR A 34 -3.58 -10.09 7.88
N PRO A 35 -2.74 -10.90 8.56
CA PRO A 35 -2.55 -10.78 9.99
C PRO A 35 -2.03 -9.39 10.39
N GLY A 36 -2.55 -8.82 11.48
CA GLY A 36 -2.19 -7.47 11.96
C GLY A 36 -0.69 -7.25 12.23
N ARG A 37 0.08 -8.32 12.47
CA ARG A 37 1.54 -8.28 12.63
C ARG A 37 2.31 -8.09 11.31
N LYS A 38 1.67 -8.31 10.16
CA LYS A 38 2.31 -8.18 8.84
C LYS A 38 2.66 -6.71 8.56
N HIS A 39 3.86 -6.46 8.04
CA HIS A 39 4.29 -5.15 7.56
C HIS A 39 3.65 -4.79 6.22
N ASP A 40 3.37 -3.51 6.00
CA ASP A 40 2.65 -3.03 4.81
C ASP A 40 3.47 -3.27 3.53
N ALA A 41 4.80 -3.08 3.56
CA ALA A 41 5.70 -3.47 2.48
C ALA A 41 5.68 -4.98 2.18
N GLY A 42 5.51 -5.81 3.21
CA GLY A 42 5.34 -7.26 3.06
C GLY A 42 4.00 -7.61 2.42
N MET A 43 2.93 -6.90 2.80
CA MET A 43 1.63 -7.05 2.14
C MET A 43 1.72 -6.66 0.66
N LEU A 44 2.35 -5.54 0.31
CA LEU A 44 2.53 -5.12 -1.09
C LEU A 44 3.19 -6.22 -1.94
N ARG A 45 4.27 -6.81 -1.41
CA ARG A 45 4.95 -7.92 -2.10
C ARG A 45 4.03 -9.13 -2.29
N ASP A 46 3.28 -9.50 -1.26
CA ASP A 46 2.39 -10.67 -1.30
C ASP A 46 1.17 -10.45 -2.22
N THR A 47 0.74 -9.20 -2.42
CA THR A 47 -0.41 -8.86 -3.28
C THR A 47 -0.10 -8.91 -4.76
N ASN A 48 1.18 -8.94 -5.13
CA ASN A 48 1.65 -8.78 -6.52
C ASN A 48 1.16 -7.50 -7.24
N LEU A 49 0.61 -6.53 -6.50
CA LEU A 49 0.04 -5.30 -7.06
C LEU A 49 1.04 -4.56 -7.94
N TYR A 50 2.32 -4.52 -7.56
CA TYR A 50 3.33 -3.82 -8.35
C TYR A 50 3.53 -4.45 -9.74
N ALA A 51 3.46 -5.78 -9.86
CA ALA A 51 3.54 -6.45 -11.16
C ALA A 51 2.28 -6.17 -12.00
N GLU A 52 1.09 -6.21 -11.37
CA GLU A 52 -0.17 -5.84 -12.05
C GLU A 52 -0.09 -4.41 -12.59
N LEU A 53 0.47 -3.47 -11.82
CA LEU A 53 0.68 -2.10 -12.28
C LEU A 53 1.67 -2.02 -13.45
N MET A 54 2.73 -2.82 -13.50
CA MET A 54 3.63 -2.81 -14.66
C MET A 54 2.91 -3.13 -15.96
N ASP A 55 1.90 -4.00 -15.90
CA ASP A 55 1.15 -4.44 -17.08
C ASP A 55 0.08 -3.43 -17.50
N ILE A 56 -0.51 -2.68 -16.56
CA ILE A 56 -1.70 -1.84 -16.81
C ILE A 56 -1.49 -0.34 -16.65
N ALA A 57 -0.40 0.11 -16.00
CA ALA A 57 -0.21 1.51 -15.65
C ALA A 57 0.16 2.40 -16.84
N VAL A 58 0.57 1.82 -17.97
CA VAL A 58 0.75 2.55 -19.22
C VAL A 58 -0.44 2.26 -20.11
N TYR A 59 -1.25 3.29 -20.37
CA TYR A 59 -2.41 3.18 -21.24
C TYR A 59 -2.44 4.37 -22.20
N GLU A 60 -2.53 4.05 -23.49
CA GLU A 60 -2.34 4.99 -24.60
C GLU A 60 -1.01 5.74 -24.46
N ASN A 61 -1.04 7.07 -24.34
CA ASN A 61 0.15 7.92 -24.18
C ASN A 61 0.38 8.36 -22.73
N ASN A 62 -0.36 7.79 -21.78
CA ASN A 62 -0.32 8.19 -20.38
C ASN A 62 0.28 7.09 -19.50
N LYS A 63 1.08 7.52 -18.53
CA LYS A 63 1.59 6.68 -17.46
C LYS A 63 0.93 7.08 -16.15
N TYR A 64 0.19 6.16 -15.57
CA TYR A 64 -0.51 6.33 -14.31
C TYR A 64 0.36 5.85 -13.15
N ILE A 65 0.24 6.53 -12.01
CA ILE A 65 0.98 6.22 -10.79
C ILE A 65 0.01 6.20 -9.61
N ILE A 66 0.28 5.35 -8.63
CA ILE A 66 -0.49 5.28 -7.39
C ILE A 66 0.21 6.09 -6.31
N TYR A 67 -0.55 6.91 -5.59
CA TYR A 67 -0.13 7.48 -4.32
C TYR A 67 -0.46 6.51 -3.19
N GLY A 68 0.58 5.91 -2.63
CA GLY A 68 0.49 4.96 -1.52
C GLY A 68 0.79 5.57 -0.16
N ASP A 69 0.45 4.84 0.89
CA ASP A 69 0.85 5.15 2.26
C ASP A 69 2.39 5.25 2.41
N PRO A 70 2.93 6.15 3.26
CA PRO A 70 4.36 6.27 3.50
C PRO A 70 5.10 4.99 3.93
N ALA A 71 4.40 3.97 4.45
CA ALA A 71 4.95 2.68 4.84
C ALA A 71 5.26 1.74 3.65
N TYR A 72 4.73 2.00 2.46
CA TYR A 72 5.11 1.25 1.26
C TYR A 72 6.54 1.60 0.80
N PRO A 73 7.25 0.72 0.10
CA PRO A 73 8.49 1.10 -0.56
C PRO A 73 8.21 2.08 -1.72
N MET A 74 9.11 3.05 -1.95
CA MET A 74 9.00 3.93 -3.11
C MET A 74 9.46 3.18 -4.36
N SER A 75 8.73 3.34 -5.45
CA SER A 75 9.03 2.72 -6.74
C SER A 75 8.52 3.60 -7.88
N GLU A 76 8.73 3.16 -9.11
CA GLU A 76 8.36 3.94 -10.30
C GLU A 76 6.85 4.17 -10.46
N LEU A 77 6.04 3.21 -10.00
CA LEU A 77 4.57 3.24 -10.13
C LEU A 77 3.83 3.46 -8.79
N ILE A 78 4.56 3.47 -7.67
CA ILE A 78 4.01 3.73 -6.33
C ILE A 78 4.84 4.82 -5.67
N LEU A 79 4.25 6.01 -5.57
CA LEU A 79 4.82 7.16 -4.90
C LEU A 79 4.26 7.32 -3.49
N LYS A 80 5.06 7.94 -2.63
CA LYS A 80 4.59 8.39 -1.32
C LYS A 80 4.17 9.86 -1.44
N PRO A 81 3.13 10.29 -0.69
CA PRO A 81 2.84 11.71 -0.57
C PRO A 81 4.06 12.47 -0.03
N TYR A 82 4.20 13.72 -0.45
CA TYR A 82 5.32 14.60 -0.08
C TYR A 82 5.44 14.69 1.44
N CYS A 83 6.63 14.37 1.98
CA CYS A 83 6.86 14.40 3.42
C CYS A 83 7.23 15.83 3.81
N ASN A 84 6.35 16.55 4.51
CA ASN A 84 6.63 17.85 5.14
C ASN A 84 7.61 17.72 6.34
N ARG A 85 8.73 17.01 6.18
CA ARG A 85 9.85 17.16 7.10
C ARG A 85 10.63 18.38 6.63
N ALA A 86 10.48 19.49 7.36
CA ALA A 86 11.44 20.58 7.26
C ALA A 86 12.85 19.98 7.36
N PRO A 87 13.80 20.39 6.50
CA PRO A 87 15.18 19.96 6.67
C PRO A 87 15.59 20.33 8.09
N THR A 88 16.00 19.33 8.87
CA THR A 88 16.70 19.60 10.13
C THR A 88 17.91 20.47 9.82
N PRO A 89 18.11 21.59 10.54
CA PRO A 89 19.24 22.49 10.31
C PRO A 89 20.59 21.78 10.48
#